data_AF-A0A418VVT3-F1
#
_entry.id   AF-A0A418VVT3-F1
#
_cell.length_a   1.000
_cell.length_b   1.000
_cell.length_c   1.000
_cell.angle_alpha   90.00
_cell.angle_beta   90.00
_cell.angle_gamma   90.00
#
_symmetry.space_group_name_H-M   'P 1'
#
loop_
_entity.id
_entity.type
_entity.pdbx_description
1 polymer ?
#
loop_
_entity_poly.entity_id
_entity_poly.type
_entity_poly.pdbx_seq_one_letter_code
_entity_poly.pdbx_strand_id
1 'polypeptide(L)'
;MLPRHCHHRFDVASTDDIITARRLAMTLAEGRLTDIDRQRLDVVVSALGERASRLTGGATFLMRRWGAEGVECLTFDRNPPADSADDDPGAAALAVVQAQASQFATHTTPSVGSAHLARVWRMDGAAAPSPGSVVDVGAVMVARLGADACGDGWFFRCDNPNNGVALVIDGIPGASASARRVEAVAAATTPGLSPQMVVGAIRRDIADTPTGTVAVLRISGEAVDYTALGTVAGAVIRDRKVTSLAARWAMVGYNPQIPACVHLLWTAGDHVILHSDGCVRLPVLFIERNLHSVDPTLAAAVLLRDGTAMDDDQTILILRNTAAPTTDQANQTDWMTERGTV
;
A
#
# COMPACT_ATOMS: atom_id res chain seq x y z
N MET A 1 6.84 8.32 18.13
CA MET A 1 5.54 8.60 17.45
C MET A 1 5.65 8.06 16.04
N LEU A 2 4.73 7.20 15.62
CA LEU A 2 4.74 6.63 14.28
C LEU A 2 4.51 7.73 13.23
N PRO A 3 5.14 7.64 12.05
CA PRO A 3 4.83 8.52 10.92
C PRO A 3 3.32 8.48 10.61
N ARG A 4 2.76 9.60 10.13
CA ARG A 4 1.31 9.69 9.82
C ARG A 4 0.84 8.63 8.82
N HIS A 5 1.73 8.17 7.94
CA HIS A 5 1.46 7.14 6.94
C HIS A 5 1.83 5.71 7.37
N CYS A 6 2.35 5.52 8.59
CA CYS A 6 2.52 4.21 9.21
C CYS A 6 1.21 3.76 9.84
N HIS A 7 0.91 2.48 9.76
CA HIS A 7 -0.25 1.92 10.45
C HIS A 7 0.11 1.54 11.88
N HIS A 8 -0.82 1.84 12.78
CA HIS A 8 -0.91 1.19 14.07
C HIS A 8 -1.50 -0.20 13.86
N ARG A 9 -0.71 -1.23 14.18
CA ARG A 9 -1.11 -2.63 14.12
C ARG A 9 -1.53 -3.11 15.51
N PHE A 10 -2.65 -3.82 15.60
CA PHE A 10 -3.05 -4.54 16.79
C PHE A 10 -4.06 -5.63 16.42
N ASP A 11 -4.17 -6.66 17.24
CA ASP A 11 -5.09 -7.77 17.01
C ASP A 11 -6.38 -7.59 17.84
N VAL A 12 -7.50 -8.03 17.28
CA VAL A 12 -8.84 -7.92 17.89
C VAL A 12 -9.47 -9.30 17.95
N ALA A 13 -9.65 -9.81 19.17
CA ALA A 13 -10.31 -11.10 19.41
C ALA A 13 -11.36 -11.04 20.53
N SER A 14 -11.39 -9.96 21.33
CA SER A 14 -12.26 -9.81 22.49
C SER A 14 -12.94 -8.44 22.56
N THR A 15 -13.95 -8.30 23.42
CA THR A 15 -14.64 -7.03 23.65
C THR A 15 -13.69 -5.93 24.16
N ASP A 16 -12.69 -6.28 24.96
CA ASP A 16 -11.70 -5.32 25.46
C ASP A 16 -10.80 -4.78 24.34
N ASP A 17 -10.47 -5.64 23.35
CA ASP A 17 -9.74 -5.22 22.16
C ASP A 17 -10.57 -4.26 21.31
N ILE A 18 -11.88 -4.46 21.21
CA ILE A 18 -12.79 -3.55 20.49
C ILE A 18 -12.77 -2.16 21.14
N ILE A 19 -12.81 -2.09 22.48
CA ILE A 19 -12.71 -0.81 23.21
C ILE A 19 -11.38 -0.11 22.89
N THR A 20 -10.28 -0.88 22.88
CA THR A 20 -8.94 -0.37 22.56
C THR A 20 -8.86 0.14 21.12
N ALA A 21 -9.41 -0.60 20.16
CA ALA A 21 -9.52 -0.22 18.75
C ALA A 21 -10.23 1.13 18.58
N ARG A 22 -11.39 1.27 19.23
CA ARG A 22 -12.21 2.49 19.17
C ARG A 22 -11.47 3.70 19.77
N ARG A 23 -10.79 3.51 20.90
CA ARG A 23 -9.97 4.58 21.51
C ARG A 23 -8.88 5.07 20.56
N LEU A 24 -8.14 4.14 19.95
CA LEU A 24 -7.13 4.49 18.95
C LEU A 24 -7.73 5.22 17.75
N ALA A 25 -8.87 4.76 17.24
CA ALA A 25 -9.57 5.42 16.14
C ALA A 25 -9.95 6.87 16.49
N MET A 26 -10.43 7.11 17.72
CA MET A 26 -10.74 8.46 18.19
C MET A 26 -9.48 9.33 18.28
N THR A 27 -8.37 8.82 18.81
CA THR A 27 -7.08 9.54 18.83
C THR A 27 -6.58 9.88 17.41
N LEU A 28 -6.78 8.98 16.44
CA LEU A 28 -6.42 9.24 15.05
C LEU A 28 -7.31 10.33 14.42
N ALA A 29 -8.58 10.40 14.82
CA ALA A 29 -9.59 11.35 14.34
C ALA A 29 -9.53 12.75 14.98
N GLU A 30 -8.89 12.88 16.15
CA GLU A 30 -8.75 14.15 16.88
C GLU A 30 -8.21 15.28 15.99
N GLY A 31 -8.94 16.40 15.97
CA GLY A 31 -8.59 17.61 15.22
C GLY A 31 -8.71 17.46 13.70
N ARG A 32 -9.34 16.40 13.19
CA ARG A 32 -9.43 16.09 11.75
C ARG A 32 -10.85 15.80 11.28
N LEU A 33 -11.60 15.02 12.06
CA LEU A 33 -12.98 14.66 11.78
C LEU A 33 -13.95 15.52 12.59
N THR A 34 -15.11 15.81 12.00
CA THR A 34 -16.24 16.41 12.73
C THR A 34 -16.81 15.43 13.75
N ASP A 35 -17.66 15.91 14.65
CA ASP A 35 -18.33 15.06 15.65
C ASP A 35 -19.16 13.96 14.99
N ILE A 36 -19.83 14.30 13.88
CA ILE A 36 -20.63 13.35 13.08
C ILE A 36 -19.71 12.30 12.43
N ASP A 37 -18.61 12.71 11.82
CA ASP A 37 -17.67 11.79 11.18
C ASP A 37 -16.92 10.91 12.20
N ARG A 38 -16.66 11.43 13.41
CA ARG A 38 -16.14 10.64 14.53
C ARG A 38 -17.13 9.57 14.96
N GLN A 39 -18.43 9.90 15.04
CA GLN A 39 -19.46 8.90 15.33
C GLN A 39 -19.54 7.82 14.24
N ARG A 40 -19.47 8.20 12.96
CA ARG A 40 -19.43 7.24 11.84
C ARG A 40 -18.22 6.31 11.94
N LEU A 41 -17.04 6.86 12.22
CA LEU A 41 -15.82 6.08 12.43
C LEU A 41 -15.95 5.11 13.61
N ASP A 42 -16.53 5.55 14.72
CA ASP A 42 -16.76 4.71 15.89
C ASP A 42 -17.68 3.52 15.57
N VAL A 43 -18.74 3.74 14.80
CA VAL A 43 -19.64 2.66 14.33
C VAL A 43 -18.91 1.70 13.40
N VAL A 44 -18.11 2.20 12.45
CA VAL A 44 -17.29 1.38 11.54
C VAL A 44 -16.35 0.46 12.32
N VAL A 45 -15.58 1.02 13.25
CA VAL A 45 -14.60 0.26 14.04
C VAL A 45 -15.29 -0.73 14.98
N SER A 46 -16.43 -0.36 15.56
CA SER A 46 -17.23 -1.26 16.39
C SER A 46 -17.75 -2.46 15.60
N ALA A 47 -18.35 -2.22 14.42
CA ALA A 47 -18.88 -3.28 13.58
C ALA A 47 -17.78 -4.24 13.09
N LEU A 48 -16.63 -3.71 12.65
CA LEU A 48 -15.48 -4.53 12.27
C LEU A 48 -14.95 -5.34 13.47
N GLY A 49 -14.93 -4.74 14.67
CA GLY A 49 -14.46 -5.39 15.89
C GLY A 49 -15.38 -6.52 16.35
N GLU A 50 -16.70 -6.30 16.27
CA GLU A 50 -17.71 -7.31 16.55
C GLU A 50 -17.64 -8.48 15.55
N ARG A 51 -17.36 -8.19 14.28
CA ARG A 51 -17.07 -9.24 13.30
C ARG A 51 -15.82 -10.03 13.72
N ALA A 52 -14.73 -9.33 14.04
CA ALA A 52 -13.46 -9.96 14.41
C ALA A 52 -13.59 -10.88 15.63
N SER A 53 -14.33 -10.49 16.67
CA SER A 53 -14.53 -11.32 17.87
C SER A 53 -15.34 -12.60 17.63
N ARG A 54 -16.06 -12.70 16.50
CA ARG A 54 -16.75 -13.92 16.07
C ARG A 54 -15.87 -14.86 15.24
N LEU A 55 -14.70 -14.40 14.80
CA LEU A 55 -13.75 -15.22 14.04
C LEU A 55 -12.89 -16.05 14.99
N THR A 56 -12.69 -17.32 14.65
CA THR A 56 -11.74 -18.17 15.36
C THR A 56 -10.34 -17.59 15.16
N GLY A 57 -9.70 -17.05 16.21
CA GLY A 57 -8.39 -16.40 16.11
C GLY A 57 -8.42 -14.87 15.88
N GLY A 58 -9.61 -14.26 15.84
CA GLY A 58 -9.76 -12.81 15.70
C GLY A 58 -9.39 -12.27 14.32
N ALA A 59 -9.10 -10.97 14.27
CA ALA A 59 -8.57 -10.28 13.09
C ALA A 59 -7.48 -9.28 13.47
N THR A 60 -6.55 -9.01 12.56
CA THR A 60 -5.57 -7.93 12.69
C THR A 60 -6.15 -6.64 12.14
N PHE A 61 -6.01 -5.55 12.89
CA PHE A 61 -6.41 -4.21 12.50
C PHE A 61 -5.18 -3.37 12.19
N LEU A 62 -5.20 -2.64 11.07
CA LEU A 62 -4.23 -1.62 10.73
C LEU A 62 -4.96 -0.29 10.59
N MET A 63 -4.64 0.68 11.45
CA MET A 63 -5.25 2.02 11.40
C MET A 63 -4.21 3.12 11.25
N ARG A 64 -4.53 4.12 10.44
CA ARG A 64 -3.71 5.33 10.32
C ARG A 64 -4.57 6.55 9.99
N ARG A 65 -3.95 7.73 10.12
CA ARG A 65 -4.49 8.95 9.51
C ARG A 65 -4.39 8.82 8.00
N TRP A 66 -5.43 9.26 7.30
CA TRP A 66 -5.53 9.21 5.86
C TRP A 66 -5.83 10.59 5.28
N GLY A 67 -5.12 10.97 4.21
CA GLY A 67 -5.23 12.29 3.60
C GLY A 67 -5.04 13.46 4.57
N ALA A 68 -5.67 14.59 4.29
CA ALA A 68 -5.69 15.74 5.20
C ALA A 68 -6.74 15.59 6.32
N GLU A 69 -7.84 14.87 6.07
CA GLU A 69 -9.05 14.93 6.90
C GLU A 69 -9.76 13.56 7.01
N GLY A 70 -9.00 12.47 7.04
CA GLY A 70 -9.56 11.12 7.18
C GLY A 70 -8.79 10.19 8.09
N VAL A 71 -9.41 9.04 8.33
CA VAL A 71 -8.88 7.86 9.01
C VAL A 71 -9.14 6.65 8.11
N GLU A 72 -8.13 5.82 7.96
CA GLU A 72 -8.19 4.55 7.25
C GLU A 72 -8.10 3.41 8.28
N CYS A 73 -8.96 2.42 8.11
CA CYS A 73 -9.01 1.19 8.88
C CYS A 73 -9.01 0.00 7.92
N LEU A 74 -7.93 -0.78 7.97
CA LEU A 74 -7.84 -2.09 7.34
C LEU A 74 -8.03 -3.16 8.40
N THR A 75 -8.73 -4.22 8.04
CA THR A 75 -8.85 -5.41 8.88
C THR A 75 -8.63 -6.64 8.02
N PHE A 76 -7.97 -7.66 8.57
CA PHE A 76 -7.85 -8.93 7.87
C PHE A 76 -7.70 -10.09 8.86
N ASP A 77 -8.15 -11.26 8.43
CA ASP A 77 -8.05 -12.51 9.15
C ASP A 77 -7.36 -13.56 8.26
N ARG A 78 -6.73 -14.56 8.88
CA ARG A 78 -6.16 -15.74 8.21
C ARG A 78 -7.05 -16.98 8.40
N ASN A 79 -8.35 -16.79 8.61
CA ASN A 79 -9.24 -17.87 9.03
C ASN A 79 -10.42 -17.97 8.07
N PRO A 80 -10.51 -19.04 7.26
CA PRO A 80 -11.68 -19.22 6.43
C PRO A 80 -12.93 -19.32 7.32
N PRO A 81 -14.07 -18.70 6.96
CA PRO A 81 -15.33 -19.15 7.51
C PRO A 81 -15.46 -20.65 7.19
N ALA A 82 -15.75 -21.48 8.20
CA ALA A 82 -15.92 -22.91 8.01
C ALA A 82 -16.98 -23.16 6.94
N ASP A 83 -16.73 -24.08 5.99
CA ASP A 83 -17.59 -24.50 4.87
C ASP A 83 -19.05 -24.02 4.95
N SER A 84 -19.30 -22.79 4.49
CA SER A 84 -20.64 -22.38 4.07
C SER A 84 -20.52 -21.21 3.11
N ALA A 85 -20.99 -21.43 1.88
CA ALA A 85 -21.07 -20.42 0.85
C ALA A 85 -22.17 -19.36 1.11
N ASP A 86 -22.84 -19.37 2.28
CA ASP A 86 -24.08 -18.59 2.49
C ASP A 86 -24.22 -17.82 3.81
N ASP A 87 -23.31 -17.93 4.78
CA ASP A 87 -23.42 -17.10 6.00
C ASP A 87 -22.04 -16.65 6.48
N ASP A 88 -21.55 -15.53 5.95
CA ASP A 88 -20.51 -14.80 6.66
C ASP A 88 -21.10 -14.29 8.00
N PRO A 89 -20.66 -14.77 9.18
CA PRO A 89 -21.21 -14.33 10.47
C PRO A 89 -20.97 -12.83 10.73
N GLY A 90 -20.25 -12.14 9.85
CA GLY A 90 -20.07 -10.69 9.84
C GLY A 90 -20.87 -9.94 8.77
N ALA A 91 -21.71 -10.57 7.94
CA ALA A 91 -22.40 -9.89 6.83
C ALA A 91 -23.20 -8.66 7.29
N ALA A 92 -23.96 -8.78 8.38
CA ALA A 92 -24.67 -7.66 8.98
C ALA A 92 -23.73 -6.53 9.46
N ALA A 93 -22.58 -6.90 10.03
CA ALA A 93 -21.57 -5.94 10.45
C ALA A 93 -20.93 -5.24 9.24
N LEU A 94 -20.62 -5.97 8.16
CA LEU A 94 -20.09 -5.40 6.93
C LEU A 94 -21.10 -4.48 6.24
N ALA A 95 -22.40 -4.78 6.30
CA ALA A 95 -23.45 -3.89 5.80
C ALA A 95 -23.50 -2.57 6.60
N VAL A 96 -23.33 -2.63 7.92
CA VAL A 96 -23.18 -1.42 8.76
C VAL A 96 -21.95 -0.61 8.34
N VAL A 97 -20.81 -1.27 8.13
CA VAL A 97 -19.58 -0.60 7.67
C VAL A 97 -19.80 0.06 6.31
N GLN A 98 -20.41 -0.64 5.35
CA GLN A 98 -20.71 -0.10 4.02
C GLN A 98 -21.62 1.13 4.07
N ALA A 99 -22.58 1.17 5.00
CA ALA A 99 -23.48 2.30 5.18
C ALA A 99 -22.81 3.52 5.85
N GLN A 100 -21.79 3.29 6.68
CA GLN A 100 -21.18 4.35 7.50
C GLN A 100 -19.85 4.87 6.94
N ALA A 101 -19.06 4.00 6.30
CA ALA A 101 -17.78 4.37 5.72
C ALA A 101 -17.97 5.27 4.49
N SER A 102 -17.06 6.23 4.30
CA SER A 102 -17.05 7.05 3.08
C SER A 102 -16.51 6.27 1.88
N GLN A 103 -15.63 5.29 2.11
CA GLN A 103 -15.23 4.27 1.13
C GLN A 103 -15.11 2.93 1.84
N PHE A 104 -15.63 1.88 1.20
CA PHE A 104 -15.52 0.52 1.70
C PHE A 104 -15.16 -0.44 0.56
N ALA A 105 -14.20 -1.34 0.81
CA ALA A 105 -13.82 -2.40 -0.12
C ALA A 105 -13.54 -3.69 0.66
N THR A 106 -13.83 -4.83 0.04
CA THR A 106 -13.63 -6.15 0.63
C THR A 106 -12.93 -7.07 -0.37
N HIS A 107 -12.07 -7.95 0.13
CA HIS A 107 -11.45 -9.01 -0.64
C HIS A 107 -11.41 -10.28 0.20
N THR A 108 -11.97 -11.36 -0.34
CA THR A 108 -11.93 -12.67 0.30
C THR A 108 -11.15 -13.62 -0.58
N THR A 109 -10.18 -14.29 0.02
CA THR A 109 -9.45 -15.37 -0.63
C THR A 109 -10.00 -16.69 -0.09
N PRO A 110 -10.67 -17.51 -0.92
CA PRO A 110 -11.21 -18.80 -0.48
C PRO A 110 -10.13 -19.63 0.22
N SER A 111 -10.49 -20.30 1.33
CA SER A 111 -9.60 -21.11 2.17
C SER A 111 -8.43 -20.39 2.87
N VAL A 112 -8.29 -19.06 2.70
CA VAL A 112 -7.18 -18.28 3.30
C VAL A 112 -7.70 -17.24 4.30
N GLY A 113 -8.76 -16.51 3.97
CA GLY A 113 -9.36 -15.50 4.87
C GLY A 113 -9.84 -14.25 4.14
N SER A 114 -10.34 -13.27 4.89
CA SER A 114 -10.86 -12.01 4.35
C SER A 114 -10.03 -10.78 4.73
N ALA A 115 -10.18 -9.72 3.95
CA ALA A 115 -9.60 -8.41 4.20
C ALA A 115 -10.61 -7.32 3.84
N HIS A 116 -10.67 -6.27 4.65
CA HIS A 116 -11.61 -5.17 4.49
C HIS A 116 -10.89 -3.84 4.66
N LEU A 117 -11.21 -2.88 3.80
CA LEU A 117 -10.76 -1.49 3.85
C LEU A 117 -11.97 -0.59 4.11
N ALA A 118 -11.92 0.20 5.17
CA ALA A 118 -12.88 1.26 5.44
C ALA A 118 -12.15 2.58 5.62
N ARG A 119 -12.59 3.63 4.91
CA ARG A 119 -12.11 5.00 5.10
C ARG A 119 -13.25 5.89 5.52
N VAL A 120 -13.00 6.75 6.50
CA VAL A 120 -13.92 7.80 6.94
C VAL A 120 -13.18 9.13 6.84
N TRP A 121 -13.78 10.09 6.16
CA TRP A 121 -13.24 11.45 6.01
C TRP A 121 -14.33 12.50 6.14
N ARG A 122 -13.91 13.73 6.40
CA ARG A 122 -14.82 14.88 6.58
C ARG A 122 -15.64 15.16 5.33
N MET A 123 -16.96 15.10 5.43
CA MET A 123 -17.85 15.37 4.27
C MET A 123 -17.97 16.86 3.93
N ASP A 124 -17.90 17.73 4.95
CA ASP A 124 -18.24 19.15 4.80
C ASP A 124 -17.06 20.04 4.34
N GLY A 125 -15.98 19.44 3.86
CA GLY A 125 -14.80 20.20 3.43
C GLY A 125 -13.61 19.41 2.90
N ALA A 126 -13.64 18.07 2.93
CA ALA A 126 -12.63 17.29 2.22
C ALA A 126 -13.09 17.08 0.78
N ALA A 127 -12.27 17.50 -0.18
CA ALA A 127 -12.39 16.92 -1.51
C ALA A 127 -12.20 15.41 -1.38
N ALA A 128 -13.17 14.62 -1.87
CA ALA A 128 -12.87 13.24 -2.23
C ALA A 128 -11.56 13.22 -3.02
N PRO A 129 -10.68 12.21 -2.85
CA PRO A 129 -9.43 12.14 -3.59
C PRO A 129 -9.73 12.41 -5.07
N SER A 130 -9.07 13.42 -5.62
CA SER A 130 -9.47 14.00 -6.91
C SER A 130 -9.46 12.88 -7.97
N PRO A 131 -10.58 12.64 -8.69
CA PRO A 131 -10.68 11.58 -9.71
C PRO A 131 -9.80 11.80 -10.96
N GLY A 132 -8.79 12.67 -10.90
CA GLY A 132 -7.96 13.08 -12.03
C GLY A 132 -6.56 12.48 -12.07
N SER A 133 -6.20 11.63 -11.09
CA SER A 133 -4.93 10.89 -11.15
C SER A 133 -5.10 9.67 -12.05
N VAL A 134 -4.27 9.54 -13.08
CA VAL A 134 -4.16 8.30 -13.89
C VAL A 134 -3.37 7.21 -13.18
N VAL A 135 -3.09 7.42 -11.89
CA VAL A 135 -2.34 6.52 -11.04
C VAL A 135 -3.08 6.38 -9.72
N ASP A 136 -3.58 5.18 -9.45
CA ASP A 136 -4.05 4.83 -8.12
C ASP A 136 -2.87 4.32 -7.30
N VAL A 137 -2.79 4.77 -6.05
CA VAL A 137 -1.71 4.40 -5.15
C VAL A 137 -2.27 3.88 -3.85
N GLY A 138 -1.67 2.80 -3.36
CA GLY A 138 -1.97 2.25 -2.05
C GLY A 138 -0.72 1.72 -1.38
N ALA A 139 -0.68 1.86 -0.07
CA ALA A 139 0.49 1.47 0.70
C ALA A 139 0.08 0.92 2.06
N VAL A 140 0.75 -0.15 2.47
CA VAL A 140 0.74 -0.66 3.84
C VAL A 140 2.15 -0.57 4.38
N MET A 141 2.27 -0.02 5.59
CA MET A 141 3.52 0.15 6.31
C MET A 141 3.23 -0.14 7.78
N VAL A 142 3.89 -1.14 8.35
CA VAL A 142 3.75 -1.55 9.75
C VAL A 142 5.12 -1.70 10.38
N ALA A 143 5.24 -1.27 11.63
CA ALA A 143 6.43 -1.52 12.41
C ALA A 143 6.54 -3.01 12.76
N ARG A 144 7.76 -3.50 12.93
CA ARG A 144 8.04 -4.79 13.57
C ARG A 144 7.26 -4.92 14.88
N LEU A 145 6.82 -6.14 15.22
CA LEU A 145 5.99 -6.33 16.41
C LEU A 145 6.75 -5.90 17.68
N GLY A 146 6.10 -5.08 18.50
CA GLY A 146 6.68 -4.55 19.74
C GLY A 146 7.68 -3.40 19.54
N ALA A 147 7.92 -2.93 18.31
CA ALA A 147 8.73 -1.75 18.06
C ALA A 147 7.92 -0.45 18.22
N ASP A 148 8.53 0.57 18.83
CA ASP A 148 7.92 1.90 19.01
C ASP A 148 7.90 2.75 17.73
N ALA A 149 8.70 2.36 16.75
CA ALA A 149 8.84 3.05 15.47
C ALA A 149 9.21 2.07 14.35
N CYS A 150 8.63 2.29 13.17
CA CYS A 150 9.03 1.65 11.93
C CYS A 150 10.25 2.37 11.35
N GLY A 151 11.31 1.63 11.03
CA GLY A 151 12.50 2.12 10.35
C GLY A 151 12.24 2.48 8.88
N ASP A 152 11.30 1.79 8.24
CA ASP A 152 10.96 1.97 6.83
C ASP A 152 10.36 3.35 6.50
N GLY A 153 10.25 3.60 5.21
CA GLY A 153 9.50 4.72 4.67
C GLY A 153 8.95 4.49 3.29
N TRP A 154 7.99 5.32 2.92
CA TRP A 154 7.48 5.36 1.56
C TRP A 154 7.02 6.77 1.22
N PHE A 155 7.08 7.09 -0.06
CA PHE A 155 6.67 8.37 -0.60
C PHE A 155 6.04 8.18 -1.97
N PHE A 156 5.04 8.99 -2.27
CA PHE A 156 4.50 9.12 -3.61
C PHE A 156 4.10 10.56 -3.88
N ARG A 157 4.43 11.05 -5.07
CA ARG A 157 3.98 12.32 -5.61
C ARG A 157 3.63 12.14 -7.07
N CYS A 158 2.41 12.56 -7.43
CA CYS A 158 2.00 12.71 -8.82
C CYS A 158 2.12 14.19 -9.19
N ASP A 159 3.04 14.51 -10.10
CA ASP A 159 3.28 15.88 -10.55
C ASP A 159 2.28 16.29 -11.64
N ASN A 160 1.96 15.34 -12.51
CA ASN A 160 0.90 15.40 -13.52
C ASN A 160 0.58 13.97 -13.99
N PRO A 161 -0.43 13.75 -14.86
CA PRO A 161 -0.78 12.39 -15.30
C PRO A 161 0.39 11.57 -15.87
N ASN A 162 1.38 12.23 -16.47
CA ASN A 162 2.50 11.57 -17.13
C ASN A 162 3.79 11.62 -16.28
N ASN A 163 3.76 12.16 -15.07
CA ASN A 163 4.97 12.33 -14.28
C ASN A 163 4.70 12.20 -12.79
N GLY A 164 5.51 11.40 -12.12
CA GLY A 164 5.46 11.21 -10.70
C GLY A 164 6.69 10.50 -10.19
N VAL A 165 6.87 10.52 -8.87
CA VAL A 165 7.93 9.80 -8.20
C VAL A 165 7.36 9.00 -7.05
N ALA A 166 7.76 7.74 -6.96
CA ALA A 166 7.46 6.84 -5.88
C ALA A 166 8.76 6.35 -5.27
N LEU A 167 8.75 6.09 -3.96
CA LEU A 167 9.92 5.61 -3.24
C LEU A 167 9.49 4.68 -2.11
N VAL A 168 10.28 3.63 -1.89
CA VAL A 168 10.26 2.78 -0.70
C VAL A 168 11.66 2.76 -0.11
N ILE A 169 11.72 2.85 1.22
CA ILE A 169 12.93 2.81 2.02
C ILE A 169 12.78 1.61 2.96
N ASP A 170 13.74 0.72 2.91
CA ASP A 170 13.95 -0.33 3.90
C ASP A 170 14.99 0.23 4.87
N GLY A 171 14.52 0.61 6.05
CA GLY A 171 15.26 1.49 6.95
C GLY A 171 16.10 0.75 7.98
N ILE A 172 16.52 1.48 9.01
CA ILE A 172 17.17 0.85 10.16
C ILE A 172 16.10 0.56 11.20
N PRO A 173 15.98 -0.69 11.69
CA PRO A 173 14.96 -1.06 12.65
C PRO A 173 14.91 -0.11 13.86
N GLY A 174 13.73 0.40 14.18
CA GLY A 174 13.51 1.34 15.29
C GLY A 174 13.99 2.78 15.04
N ALA A 175 14.56 3.11 13.88
CA ALA A 175 15.10 4.42 13.56
C ALA A 175 14.38 5.09 12.37
N SER A 176 13.23 5.71 12.64
CA SER A 176 12.40 6.34 11.59
C SER A 176 12.96 7.64 11.02
N ALA A 177 13.87 8.32 11.74
CA ALA A 177 14.35 9.66 11.39
C ALA A 177 15.09 9.69 10.04
N SER A 178 15.93 8.68 9.77
CA SER A 178 16.63 8.56 8.50
C SER A 178 15.65 8.41 7.34
N ALA A 179 14.65 7.54 7.47
CA ALA A 179 13.63 7.39 6.45
C ALA A 179 12.82 8.68 6.23
N ARG A 180 12.49 9.42 7.29
CA ARG A 180 11.80 10.72 7.18
C ARG A 180 12.62 11.74 6.38
N ARG A 181 13.93 11.77 6.63
CA ARG A 181 14.85 12.66 5.93
C ARG A 181 14.92 12.32 4.44
N VAL A 182 15.01 11.03 4.10
CA VAL A 182 14.99 10.56 2.70
C VAL A 182 13.67 10.91 2.01
N GLU A 183 12.52 10.71 2.67
CA GLU A 183 11.21 11.12 2.13
C GLU A 183 11.14 12.63 1.88
N ALA A 184 11.66 13.45 2.80
CA ALA A 184 11.69 14.90 2.63
C ALA A 184 12.57 15.34 1.45
N VAL A 185 13.71 14.68 1.25
CA VAL A 185 14.57 14.92 0.07
C VAL A 185 13.83 14.56 -1.21
N ALA A 186 13.19 13.40 -1.27
CA ALA A 186 12.39 12.99 -2.42
C ALA A 186 11.25 13.99 -2.70
N ALA A 187 10.55 14.44 -1.66
CA ALA A 187 9.48 15.42 -1.76
C ALA A 187 9.96 16.79 -2.30
N ALA A 188 11.19 17.20 -1.96
CA ALA A 188 11.80 18.44 -2.40
C ALA A 188 12.40 18.38 -3.82
N THR A 189 12.48 17.21 -4.44
CA THR A 189 13.00 17.09 -5.81
C THR A 189 12.10 17.78 -6.83
N THR A 190 12.69 18.38 -7.86
CA THR A 190 11.94 18.95 -8.98
C THR A 190 11.21 17.84 -9.76
N PRO A 191 9.98 18.09 -10.27
CA PRO A 191 9.30 17.16 -11.16
C PRO A 191 10.15 16.72 -12.36
N GLY A 192 10.07 15.44 -12.72
CA GLY A 192 10.69 14.88 -13.93
C GLY A 192 12.16 14.47 -13.80
N LEU A 193 12.80 14.69 -12.65
CA LEU A 193 14.14 14.16 -12.38
C LEU A 193 14.17 12.65 -12.57
N SER A 194 15.24 12.12 -13.18
CA SER A 194 15.42 10.68 -13.31
C SER A 194 15.57 10.04 -11.93
N PRO A 195 15.18 8.76 -11.77
CA PRO A 195 15.27 8.10 -10.47
C PRO A 195 16.73 8.05 -9.96
N GLN A 196 17.73 8.02 -10.85
CA GLN A 196 19.14 8.11 -10.46
C GLN A 196 19.52 9.48 -9.87
N MET A 197 18.95 10.57 -10.41
CA MET A 197 19.19 11.92 -9.87
C MET A 197 18.56 12.08 -8.48
N VAL A 198 17.38 11.49 -8.26
CA VAL A 198 16.73 11.44 -6.94
C VAL A 198 17.62 10.66 -5.95
N VAL A 199 18.12 9.48 -6.32
CA VAL A 199 19.08 8.73 -5.48
C VAL A 199 20.35 9.53 -5.21
N GLY A 200 20.86 10.26 -6.21
CA GLY A 200 22.01 11.15 -6.03
C GLY A 200 21.75 12.28 -5.04
N ALA A 201 20.54 12.86 -5.04
CA ALA A 201 20.15 13.87 -4.05
C ALA A 201 20.05 13.28 -2.65
N ILE A 202 19.43 12.10 -2.52
CA ILE A 202 19.32 11.32 -1.28
C ILE A 202 20.72 11.04 -0.71
N ARG A 203 21.63 10.45 -1.50
CA ARG A 203 23.02 10.15 -1.09
C ARG A 203 23.79 11.37 -0.60
N ARG A 204 23.64 12.53 -1.27
CA ARG A 204 24.33 13.77 -0.86
C ARG A 204 23.82 14.30 0.47
N ASP A 205 22.52 14.19 0.71
CA ASP A 205 21.93 14.68 1.96
C ASP A 205 22.31 13.78 3.15
N ILE A 206 22.37 12.47 2.95
CA ILE A 206 22.55 11.49 4.03
C ILE A 206 23.95 10.88 4.11
N ALA A 207 24.97 11.49 3.48
CA ALA A 207 26.30 10.92 3.31
C ALA A 207 26.94 10.36 4.61
N ASP A 208 26.64 10.98 5.75
CA ASP A 208 27.16 10.60 7.08
C ASP A 208 26.13 9.90 7.98
N THR A 209 24.95 9.56 7.44
CA THR A 209 23.85 8.95 8.20
C THR A 209 23.49 7.59 7.58
N PRO A 210 23.57 6.50 8.34
CA PRO A 210 23.01 5.22 7.91
C PRO A 210 21.50 5.34 7.66
N THR A 211 21.05 4.99 6.46
CA THR A 211 19.65 5.19 6.04
C THR A 211 18.95 3.93 5.54
N GLY A 212 19.62 2.79 5.60
CA GLY A 212 19.13 1.55 4.99
C GLY A 212 19.18 1.61 3.46
N THR A 213 18.28 0.89 2.81
CA THR A 213 18.21 0.72 1.36
C THR A 213 17.02 1.47 0.77
N VAL A 214 17.11 1.85 -0.52
CA VAL A 214 16.07 2.68 -1.15
C VAL A 214 15.81 2.27 -2.59
N ALA A 215 14.54 2.20 -2.98
CA ALA A 215 14.13 2.16 -4.38
C ALA A 215 13.42 3.46 -4.76
N VAL A 216 13.69 3.95 -5.97
CA VAL A 216 13.01 5.08 -6.58
C VAL A 216 12.42 4.63 -7.92
N LEU A 217 11.13 4.90 -8.09
CA LEU A 217 10.39 4.71 -9.32
C LEU A 217 9.95 6.08 -9.83
N ARG A 218 10.25 6.40 -11.09
CA ARG A 218 9.68 7.54 -11.79
C ARG A 218 8.61 7.05 -12.76
N ILE A 219 7.48 7.73 -12.76
CA ILE A 219 6.46 7.60 -13.80
C ILE A 219 6.81 8.59 -14.92
N SER A 220 6.81 8.13 -16.16
CA SER A 220 7.17 8.92 -17.34
C SER A 220 6.27 8.55 -18.53
N GLY A 221 5.03 9.05 -18.51
CA GLY A 221 4.00 8.74 -19.49
C GLY A 221 3.60 7.26 -19.39
N GLU A 222 3.73 6.53 -20.50
CA GLU A 222 3.43 5.09 -20.60
C GLU A 222 4.58 4.19 -20.14
N ALA A 223 5.49 4.73 -19.33
CA ALA A 223 6.64 4.00 -18.84
C ALA A 223 6.96 4.31 -17.38
N VAL A 224 7.65 3.38 -16.75
CA VAL A 224 8.27 3.56 -15.45
C VAL A 224 9.77 3.33 -15.52
N ASP A 225 10.50 4.19 -14.81
CA ASP A 225 11.94 4.09 -14.63
C ASP A 225 12.23 3.72 -13.18
N TYR A 226 12.91 2.60 -12.97
CA TYR A 226 13.25 2.09 -11.65
C TYR A 226 14.75 2.10 -11.43
N THR A 227 15.16 2.57 -10.26
CA THR A 227 16.52 2.35 -9.73
C THR A 227 16.44 2.03 -8.25
N ALA A 228 17.43 1.30 -7.75
CA ALA A 228 17.53 1.01 -6.33
C ALA A 228 18.98 1.04 -5.86
N LEU A 229 19.13 1.30 -4.57
CA LEU A 229 20.36 1.22 -3.81
C LEU A 229 20.12 0.26 -2.65
N GLY A 230 20.58 -1.00 -2.80
CA GLY A 230 20.48 -2.04 -1.76
C GLY A 230 19.43 -3.09 -2.08
N THR A 231 18.59 -3.46 -1.10
CA THR A 231 17.75 -4.67 -1.08
C THR A 231 16.28 -4.44 -1.44
N VAL A 232 15.79 -3.19 -1.43
CA VAL A 232 14.38 -2.89 -1.81
C VAL A 232 14.06 -3.47 -3.19
N ALA A 233 13.13 -4.41 -3.21
CA ALA A 233 12.72 -5.11 -4.41
C ALA A 233 11.47 -4.48 -5.04
N GLY A 234 11.26 -4.76 -6.31
CA GLY A 234 9.99 -4.44 -6.96
C GLY A 234 9.64 -5.38 -8.11
N ALA A 235 8.46 -5.17 -8.67
CA ALA A 235 8.03 -5.82 -9.89
C ALA A 235 6.98 -4.98 -10.62
N VAL A 236 7.00 -5.06 -11.95
CA VAL A 236 5.86 -4.69 -12.79
C VAL A 236 5.01 -5.94 -12.99
N ILE A 237 3.72 -5.83 -12.68
CA ILE A 237 2.73 -6.88 -12.86
C ILE A 237 1.79 -6.45 -13.98
N ARG A 238 1.70 -7.31 -14.97
CA ARG A 238 0.70 -7.27 -16.04
C ARG A 238 -0.17 -8.50 -15.88
N ASP A 239 -1.39 -8.48 -16.38
CA ASP A 239 -2.40 -9.55 -16.32
C ASP A 239 -1.90 -10.89 -15.70
N ARG A 240 -1.13 -11.71 -16.45
CA ARG A 240 -0.50 -12.94 -15.89
C ARG A 240 1.02 -12.98 -15.95
N LYS A 241 1.68 -11.83 -16.05
CA LYS A 241 3.13 -11.73 -16.22
C LYS A 241 3.76 -10.83 -15.16
N VAL A 242 4.73 -11.39 -14.45
CA VAL A 242 5.61 -10.66 -13.54
C VAL A 242 6.90 -10.30 -14.26
N THR A 243 7.31 -9.04 -14.19
CA THR A 243 8.65 -8.60 -14.56
C THR A 243 9.32 -8.03 -13.32
N SER A 244 10.27 -8.79 -12.75
CA SER A 244 10.99 -8.37 -11.55
C SER A 244 11.86 -7.14 -11.83
N LEU A 245 11.77 -6.17 -10.93
CA LEU A 245 12.67 -5.04 -10.81
C LEU A 245 13.76 -5.45 -9.82
N ALA A 246 14.80 -6.11 -10.32
CA ALA A 246 15.91 -6.50 -9.47
C ALA A 246 16.72 -5.26 -9.10
N ALA A 247 16.90 -5.02 -7.80
CA ALA A 247 17.95 -4.13 -7.33
C ALA A 247 19.29 -4.74 -7.74
N ARG A 248 19.93 -4.16 -8.75
CA ARG A 248 21.28 -4.58 -9.13
C ARG A 248 22.22 -4.13 -8.02
N TRP A 249 22.76 -5.11 -7.31
CA TRP A 249 23.80 -4.91 -6.32
C TRP A 249 24.92 -4.10 -7.00
N ALA A 250 25.26 -2.95 -6.41
CA ALA A 250 26.60 -2.42 -6.59
C ALA A 250 27.54 -3.57 -6.21
N MET A 251 28.19 -4.18 -7.21
CA MET A 251 29.12 -5.29 -6.99
C MET A 251 30.04 -4.90 -5.83
N VAL A 252 30.31 -5.85 -4.92
CA VAL A 252 31.33 -5.68 -3.89
C VAL A 252 32.62 -5.18 -4.56
N GLY A 253 33.04 -3.95 -4.25
CA GLY A 253 34.21 -3.28 -4.85
C GLY A 253 33.91 -2.27 -5.98
N TYR A 254 32.68 -2.18 -6.48
CA TYR A 254 32.24 -1.20 -7.48
C TYR A 254 30.93 -0.55 -7.03
N ASN A 255 31.04 0.61 -6.36
CA ASN A 255 29.92 1.50 -6.13
C ASN A 255 29.83 2.48 -7.32
N PRO A 256 29.01 2.22 -8.35
CA PRO A 256 28.85 3.20 -9.40
C PRO A 256 28.34 4.50 -8.77
N GLN A 257 28.94 5.64 -9.17
CA GLN A 257 28.48 6.97 -8.79
C GLN A 257 26.97 7.15 -9.07
N ILE A 258 26.47 6.46 -10.11
CA ILE A 258 25.09 6.50 -10.60
C ILE A 258 24.56 5.05 -10.68
N PRO A 259 23.56 4.65 -9.88
CA PRO A 259 22.99 3.31 -9.98
C PRO A 259 22.29 3.09 -11.33
N ALA A 260 22.30 1.83 -11.81
CA ALA A 260 21.65 1.49 -13.07
C ALA A 260 20.13 1.72 -13.00
N CYS A 261 19.52 2.09 -14.12
CA CYS A 261 18.09 2.30 -14.23
C CYS A 261 17.48 1.32 -15.22
N VAL A 262 16.31 0.80 -14.88
CA VAL A 262 15.50 -0.06 -15.72
C VAL A 262 14.33 0.75 -16.23
N HIS A 263 14.13 0.76 -17.55
CA HIS A 263 13.00 1.41 -18.20
C HIS A 263 12.03 0.35 -18.70
N LEU A 264 10.75 0.46 -18.34
CA LEU A 264 9.72 -0.50 -18.74
C LEU A 264 8.44 0.20 -19.15
N LEU A 265 7.80 -0.31 -20.19
CA LEU A 265 6.42 0.05 -20.51
C LEU A 265 5.49 -0.26 -19.34
N TRP A 266 4.62 0.70 -19.05
CA TRP A 266 3.65 0.69 -17.97
C TRP A 266 2.35 1.29 -18.49
N THR A 267 1.46 0.42 -18.94
CA THR A 267 0.22 0.82 -19.64
C THR A 267 -0.99 0.66 -18.73
N ALA A 268 -2.16 1.09 -19.20
CA ALA A 268 -3.43 0.95 -18.48
C ALA A 268 -3.62 -0.47 -17.90
N GLY A 269 -3.96 -0.55 -16.62
CA GLY A 269 -4.13 -1.82 -15.90
C GLY A 269 -2.85 -2.46 -15.36
N ASP A 270 -1.66 -2.01 -15.78
CA ASP A 270 -0.41 -2.49 -15.22
C ASP A 270 -0.21 -1.98 -13.78
N HIS A 271 0.40 -2.82 -12.97
CA HIS A 271 0.72 -2.51 -11.58
C HIS A 271 2.24 -2.48 -11.36
N VAL A 272 2.68 -1.64 -10.43
CA VAL A 272 4.03 -1.71 -9.86
C VAL A 272 3.91 -1.99 -8.38
N ILE A 273 4.65 -2.99 -7.90
CA ILE A 273 4.81 -3.28 -6.48
C ILE A 273 6.25 -2.95 -6.11
N LEU A 274 6.44 -2.14 -5.06
CA LEU A 274 7.71 -1.94 -4.37
C LEU A 274 7.54 -2.41 -2.92
N HIS A 275 8.54 -3.07 -2.36
CA HIS A 275 8.46 -3.54 -0.98
C HIS A 275 9.83 -3.65 -0.30
N SER A 276 9.84 -3.49 1.03
CA SER A 276 11.00 -3.83 1.86
C SER A 276 11.21 -5.35 1.92
N ASP A 277 12.40 -5.78 2.37
CA ASP A 277 12.84 -7.17 2.37
C ASP A 277 12.13 -8.04 3.42
N GLY A 278 11.43 -7.43 4.39
CA GLY A 278 10.49 -8.10 5.29
C GLY A 278 9.33 -8.86 4.60
N CYS A 279 9.17 -8.68 3.28
CA CYS A 279 8.16 -9.35 2.46
C CYS A 279 8.76 -10.24 1.37
N VAL A 280 8.18 -11.43 1.16
CA VAL A 280 8.67 -12.42 0.18
C VAL A 280 7.57 -12.86 -0.78
N ARG A 281 7.94 -13.13 -2.05
CA ARG A 281 7.05 -13.64 -3.11
C ARG A 281 5.84 -12.76 -3.47
N LEU A 282 5.82 -11.48 -3.07
CA LEU A 282 4.65 -10.61 -3.27
C LEU A 282 4.13 -10.53 -4.72
N PRO A 283 4.98 -10.41 -5.76
CA PRO A 283 4.46 -10.27 -7.12
C PRO A 283 3.70 -11.50 -7.64
N VAL A 284 4.11 -12.70 -7.21
CA VAL A 284 3.41 -13.94 -7.57
C VAL A 284 2.12 -14.07 -6.76
N LEU A 285 2.18 -13.77 -5.46
CA LEU A 285 0.99 -13.76 -4.60
C LEU A 285 -0.08 -12.78 -5.11
N PHE A 286 0.30 -11.63 -5.66
CA PHE A 286 -0.65 -10.67 -6.22
C PHE A 286 -1.52 -11.29 -7.33
N ILE A 287 -0.92 -12.10 -8.20
CA ILE A 287 -1.62 -12.83 -9.26
C ILE A 287 -2.45 -13.97 -8.65
N GLU A 288 -1.85 -14.79 -7.77
CA GLU A 288 -2.52 -15.92 -7.11
C GLU A 288 -3.76 -15.49 -6.30
N ARG A 289 -3.78 -14.24 -5.81
CA ARG A 289 -4.90 -13.65 -5.06
C ARG A 289 -5.83 -12.79 -5.92
N ASN A 290 -5.61 -12.72 -7.23
CA ASN A 290 -6.45 -11.97 -8.17
C ASN A 290 -6.65 -10.49 -7.76
N LEU A 291 -5.56 -9.79 -7.48
CA LEU A 291 -5.61 -8.44 -6.89
C LEU A 291 -5.70 -7.28 -7.90
N HIS A 292 -5.76 -7.57 -9.21
CA HIS A 292 -5.72 -6.54 -10.27
C HIS A 292 -6.85 -5.50 -10.20
N SER A 293 -8.04 -5.92 -9.75
CA SER A 293 -9.22 -5.05 -9.64
C SER A 293 -9.46 -4.53 -8.21
N VAL A 294 -8.62 -4.92 -7.25
CA VAL A 294 -8.75 -4.56 -5.83
C VAL A 294 -8.17 -3.16 -5.59
N ASP A 295 -8.71 -2.41 -4.62
CA ASP A 295 -8.10 -1.14 -4.18
C ASP A 295 -6.62 -1.40 -3.82
N PRO A 296 -5.66 -0.62 -4.35
CA PRO A 296 -4.23 -0.89 -4.13
C PRO A 296 -3.81 -0.97 -2.66
N THR A 297 -4.50 -0.27 -1.75
CA THR A 297 -4.21 -0.35 -0.30
C THR A 297 -4.74 -1.65 0.30
N LEU A 298 -5.94 -2.07 -0.12
CA LEU A 298 -6.49 -3.36 0.26
C LEU A 298 -5.66 -4.52 -0.31
N ALA A 299 -5.20 -4.41 -1.56
CA ALA A 299 -4.28 -5.37 -2.17
C ALA A 299 -2.96 -5.47 -1.38
N ALA A 300 -2.39 -4.33 -0.97
CA ALA A 300 -1.20 -4.31 -0.11
C ALA A 300 -1.46 -4.98 1.26
N ALA A 301 -2.65 -4.83 1.84
CA ALA A 301 -3.03 -5.52 3.07
C ALA A 301 -3.15 -7.04 2.89
N VAL A 302 -3.71 -7.50 1.77
CA VAL A 302 -3.77 -8.94 1.43
C VAL A 302 -2.36 -9.51 1.26
N LEU A 303 -1.47 -8.76 0.58
CA LEU A 303 -0.06 -9.15 0.44
C LEU A 303 0.68 -9.17 1.78
N LEU A 304 0.43 -8.21 2.67
CA LEU A 304 0.98 -8.23 4.02
C LEU A 304 0.48 -9.46 4.78
N ARG A 305 -0.82 -9.76 4.69
CA ARG A 305 -1.43 -10.93 5.31
C ARG A 305 -0.81 -12.23 4.81
N ASP A 306 -0.53 -12.38 3.52
CA ASP A 306 -0.18 -13.69 2.93
C ASP A 306 1.31 -13.88 2.64
N GLY A 307 2.07 -12.78 2.52
CA GLY A 307 3.45 -12.76 2.00
C GLY A 307 4.51 -12.34 3.02
N THR A 308 4.15 -12.21 4.30
CA THR A 308 5.08 -11.87 5.38
C THR A 308 5.57 -13.12 6.10
N ALA A 309 6.89 -13.32 6.11
CA ALA A 309 7.53 -14.49 6.72
C ALA A 309 8.50 -14.13 7.84
N MET A 310 8.95 -12.87 7.91
CA MET A 310 9.95 -12.40 8.89
C MET A 310 9.34 -11.37 9.84
N ASP A 311 9.78 -11.41 11.10
CA ASP A 311 9.51 -10.37 12.09
C ASP A 311 10.42 -9.17 11.82
N ASP A 312 9.96 -8.30 10.93
CA ASP A 312 10.67 -7.09 10.53
C ASP A 312 9.69 -5.92 10.30
N ASP A 313 10.22 -4.73 10.09
CA ASP A 313 9.46 -3.63 9.49
C ASP A 313 8.98 -4.05 8.08
N GLN A 314 7.73 -3.73 7.76
CA GLN A 314 7.10 -4.21 6.53
C GLN A 314 6.42 -3.06 5.81
N THR A 315 6.90 -2.80 4.60
CA THR A 315 6.37 -1.76 3.71
C THR A 315 6.08 -2.33 2.35
N ILE A 316 4.86 -2.11 1.86
CA ILE A 316 4.39 -2.51 0.54
C ILE A 316 3.73 -1.29 -0.08
N LEU A 317 4.20 -0.87 -1.25
CA LEU A 317 3.64 0.21 -2.06
C LEU A 317 3.18 -0.35 -3.41
N ILE A 318 1.93 -0.11 -3.77
CA ILE A 318 1.31 -0.53 -5.02
C ILE A 318 0.87 0.70 -5.79
N LEU A 319 1.28 0.77 -7.05
CA LEU A 319 0.80 1.75 -8.02
C LEU A 319 0.05 1.01 -9.12
N ARG A 320 -1.12 1.51 -9.50
CA ARG A 320 -1.93 1.00 -10.62
C ARG A 320 -2.11 2.10 -11.65
N ASN A 321 -1.77 1.80 -12.91
CA ASN A 321 -2.07 2.71 -14.01
C ASN A 321 -3.56 2.63 -14.35
N THR A 322 -4.28 3.74 -14.19
CA THR A 322 -5.70 3.89 -14.48
C THR A 322 -5.97 4.78 -15.70
N ALA A 323 -4.95 5.10 -16.48
CA ALA A 323 -5.13 5.77 -17.77
C ALA A 323 -6.09 4.95 -18.65
N ALA A 324 -6.85 5.65 -19.51
CA ALA A 324 -7.62 4.96 -20.53
C ALA A 324 -6.65 4.20 -21.47
N PRO A 325 -6.98 2.96 -21.88
CA PRO A 325 -6.17 2.25 -22.85
C PRO A 325 -6.05 3.07 -24.14
N THR A 326 -4.84 3.18 -24.69
CA THR A 326 -4.63 3.86 -25.97
C THR A 326 -5.27 3.07 -27.11
N THR A 327 -5.74 3.74 -28.16
CA THR A 327 -6.51 3.15 -29.28
C THR A 327 -5.80 1.97 -29.96
N ASP A 328 -4.46 1.92 -29.94
CA ASP A 328 -3.70 0.78 -30.45
C ASP A 328 -3.84 -0.49 -29.59
N GLN A 329 -4.05 -0.37 -28.28
CA GLN A 329 -4.31 -1.51 -27.38
C GLN A 329 -5.73 -2.07 -27.52
N ALA A 330 -6.71 -1.19 -27.74
CA ALA A 330 -8.09 -1.60 -28.02
C ALA A 330 -8.15 -2.44 -29.31
N ASN A 331 -7.49 -1.98 -30.37
CA ASN A 331 -7.41 -2.70 -31.63
C ASN A 331 -6.66 -4.04 -31.51
N GLN A 332 -5.59 -4.12 -30.71
CA GLN A 332 -4.84 -5.37 -30.53
C GLN A 332 -5.64 -6.43 -29.74
N THR A 333 -6.52 -6.00 -28.83
CA THR A 333 -7.40 -6.90 -28.05
C THR A 333 -8.54 -7.43 -28.92
N ASP A 334 -9.15 -6.60 -29.76
CA ASP A 334 -10.18 -7.03 -30.73
C ASP A 334 -9.60 -8.04 -31.76
N TRP A 335 -8.40 -7.80 -32.27
CA TRP A 335 -7.73 -8.69 -33.22
C TRP A 335 -7.41 -10.09 -32.67
N MET A 336 -7.15 -10.21 -31.35
CA MET A 336 -6.92 -11.52 -30.72
C MET A 336 -8.23 -12.25 -30.40
N THR A 337 -9.30 -11.51 -30.11
CA THR A 337 -10.61 -12.08 -29.79
C THR A 337 -11.28 -12.67 -31.04
N GLU A 338 -11.11 -12.06 -32.21
CA GLU A 338 -11.65 -12.56 -33.48
C GLU A 338 -10.98 -13.84 -34.03
N ARG A 339 -9.79 -14.21 -33.54
CA ARG A 339 -9.07 -15.42 -34.00
C ARG A 339 -9.17 -16.62 -33.04
N GLY A 340 -9.81 -16.46 -31.89
CA GLY A 340 -10.02 -17.53 -30.90
C GLY A 340 -11.23 -18.42 -31.18
N THR A 341 -12.05 -18.08 -32.18
CA THR A 341 -13.22 -18.85 -32.62
C THR A 341 -13.01 -19.41 -34.03
N VAL A 342 -12.14 -20.41 -34.16
CA VAL A 342 -12.19 -21.41 -35.24
C VAL A 342 -11.80 -22.77 -34.66
#